data_AF-A0A8T0K7K1-F1
#
_entry.id   AF-A0A8T0K7K1-F1
#
_cell.length_a   1.000
_cell.length_b   1.000
_cell.length_c   1.000
_cell.angle_alpha   90.00
_cell.angle_beta   90.00
_cell.angle_gamma   90.00
#
_symmetry.space_group_name_H-M   'P 1'
#
loop_
_entity.id
_entity.type
_entity.pdbx_description
1 polymer ?
#
loop_
_entity_poly.entity_id
_entity_poly.type
_entity_poly.pdbx_seq_one_letter_code
_entity_poly.pdbx_strand_id
1 'polypeptide(L)'
;MGSKSVAFLLSLNLLLFSALSCNTPKCVSSPPPVKCPKLHICANILVPPYKPDPNCCPLLGGLIDLEAVVCLCAVLKLDLGIIKVDLDILLNLLLNTCGRQTTTYTCPP
;
A
#
# COMPACT_ATOMS: atom_id res chain seq x y z
N MET A 1 -27.55 7.64 -43.63
CA MET A 1 -27.90 7.26 -42.25
C MET A 1 -26.62 7.08 -41.45
N GLY A 2 -26.39 7.82 -40.36
CA GLY A 2 -25.20 7.59 -39.54
C GLY A 2 -24.74 8.83 -38.80
N SER A 3 -25.52 9.27 -37.82
CA SER A 3 -25.11 10.38 -36.94
C SER A 3 -25.81 10.28 -35.57
N LYS A 4 -27.07 9.82 -35.56
CA LYS A 4 -27.83 9.63 -34.32
C LYS A 4 -27.31 8.49 -33.43
N SER A 5 -26.80 7.40 -34.02
CA SER A 5 -26.31 6.24 -33.25
C SER A 5 -24.97 6.52 -32.55
N VAL A 6 -24.06 7.23 -33.21
CA VAL A 6 -22.74 7.58 -32.65
C VAL A 6 -22.87 8.57 -31.49
N ALA A 7 -23.76 9.56 -31.62
CA ALA A 7 -24.06 10.51 -30.54
C ALA A 7 -24.65 9.81 -29.30
N PHE A 8 -25.51 8.81 -29.50
CA PHE A 8 -26.09 8.04 -28.41
C PHE A 8 -25.05 7.20 -27.68
N LEU A 9 -24.16 6.52 -28.42
CA LEU A 9 -23.07 5.73 -27.84
C LEU A 9 -22.05 6.59 -27.09
N LEU A 10 -21.71 7.78 -27.61
CA LEU A 10 -20.82 8.73 -26.92
C LEU A 10 -21.45 9.25 -25.63
N SER A 11 -22.74 9.59 -25.66
CA SER A 11 -23.46 10.04 -24.46
C SER A 11 -23.55 8.93 -23.41
N LEU A 12 -23.80 7.68 -23.82
CA LEU A 12 -23.87 6.56 -22.89
C LEU A 12 -22.52 6.27 -22.23
N ASN A 13 -21.41 6.29 -23.00
CA ASN A 13 -20.06 6.16 -22.45
C ASN A 13 -19.74 7.28 -21.45
N LEU A 14 -20.03 8.54 -21.79
CA LEU A 14 -19.81 9.69 -20.89
C LEU A 14 -20.64 9.58 -19.59
N LEU A 15 -21.87 9.05 -19.66
CA LEU A 15 -22.72 8.79 -18.50
C LEU A 15 -22.16 7.65 -17.61
N LEU A 16 -21.64 6.59 -18.22
CA LEU A 16 -20.95 5.53 -17.48
C LEU A 16 -19.68 6.03 -16.77
N PHE A 17 -18.90 6.91 -17.40
CA PHE A 17 -17.71 7.51 -16.76
C PHE A 17 -18.07 8.49 -15.65
N SER A 18 -19.16 9.24 -15.77
CA SER A 18 -19.60 10.21 -14.74
C SER A 18 -20.31 9.54 -13.56
N ALA A 19 -20.88 8.35 -13.73
CA ALA A 19 -21.41 7.53 -12.62
C ALA A 19 -20.32 7.01 -11.66
N LEU A 20 -19.04 7.11 -12.04
CA LEU A 20 -17.89 6.84 -11.17
C LEU A 20 -17.41 8.10 -10.41
N SER A 21 -17.94 9.29 -10.72
CA SER A 21 -17.61 10.53 -10.03
C SER A 21 -18.56 10.75 -8.85
N CYS A 22 -18.06 10.38 -7.68
CA CYS A 22 -18.76 10.48 -6.41
C CYS A 22 -18.81 11.93 -5.92
N ASN A 23 -19.97 12.58 -6.05
CA ASN A 23 -20.16 13.98 -5.67
C ASN A 23 -20.69 14.15 -4.23
N THR A 24 -20.33 13.23 -3.32
CA THR A 24 -20.65 13.36 -1.89
C THR A 24 -19.36 13.55 -1.08
N PRO A 25 -19.40 14.22 0.08
CA PRO A 25 -18.21 14.47 0.92
C PRO A 25 -17.53 13.22 1.48
N LYS A 26 -17.99 12.02 1.11
CA LYS A 26 -17.52 10.73 1.61
C LYS A 26 -17.36 9.72 0.48
N CYS A 27 -16.61 10.06 -0.56
CA CYS A 27 -15.78 9.04 -1.20
C CYS A 27 -14.40 9.05 -0.59
N VAL A 28 -14.34 8.66 0.69
CA VAL A 28 -13.18 7.89 1.14
C VAL A 28 -13.43 6.52 0.56
N SER A 29 -12.93 6.28 -0.66
CA SER A 29 -12.67 4.92 -1.10
C SER A 29 -11.74 4.33 -0.05
N SER A 30 -12.29 3.63 0.94
CA SER A 30 -11.49 2.72 1.73
C SER A 30 -10.84 1.82 0.69
N PRO A 31 -9.49 1.83 0.57
CA PRO A 31 -8.84 0.91 -0.35
C PRO A 31 -9.38 -0.50 -0.02
N PRO A 32 -9.69 -1.33 -1.04
CA PRO A 32 -10.14 -2.69 -0.78
C PRO A 32 -9.20 -3.32 0.24
N PRO A 33 -9.72 -4.08 1.22
CA PRO A 33 -8.91 -4.58 2.33
C PRO A 33 -7.70 -5.29 1.75
N VAL A 34 -6.52 -4.67 1.91
CA VAL A 34 -5.28 -5.18 1.36
C VAL A 34 -5.02 -6.48 2.10
N LYS A 35 -5.02 -7.60 1.36
CA LYS A 35 -4.72 -8.91 1.94
C LYS A 35 -3.23 -8.98 2.20
N CYS A 36 -2.84 -8.53 3.38
CA CYS A 36 -1.47 -8.58 3.82
C CYS A 36 -1.09 -10.00 4.25
N PRO A 37 0.03 -10.55 3.76
CA PRO A 37 0.60 -11.74 4.36
C PRO A 37 1.00 -11.45 5.82
N LYS A 38 1.26 -12.50 6.59
CA LYS A 38 1.69 -12.38 7.98
C LYS A 38 3.13 -11.82 8.06
N LEU A 39 3.26 -10.51 7.90
CA LEU A 39 4.52 -9.76 7.95
C LEU A 39 4.91 -9.35 9.38
N HIS A 40 4.18 -9.78 10.40
CA HIS A 40 4.51 -9.45 11.81
C HIS A 40 5.93 -9.90 12.19
N ILE A 41 6.46 -10.97 11.58
CA ILE A 41 7.85 -11.40 11.78
C ILE A 41 8.88 -10.34 11.34
N CYS A 42 8.49 -9.41 10.47
CA CYS A 42 9.33 -8.31 10.03
C CYS A 42 9.40 -7.16 11.05
N ALA A 43 8.50 -7.11 12.04
CA ALA A 43 8.52 -6.11 13.10
C ALA A 43 9.60 -6.35 14.17
N ASN A 44 10.28 -7.50 14.13
CA ASN A 44 11.36 -7.84 15.08
C ASN A 44 12.56 -6.85 15.04
N ILE A 45 12.62 -5.98 14.03
CA ILE A 45 13.57 -4.86 13.99
C ILE A 45 13.32 -3.81 15.09
N LEU A 46 12.16 -3.79 15.74
CA LEU A 46 11.82 -2.85 16.81
C LEU A 46 12.34 -3.25 18.19
N VAL A 47 12.69 -4.52 18.37
CA VAL A 47 13.13 -5.08 19.65
C VAL A 47 14.58 -5.56 19.55
N PRO A 48 15.41 -5.37 20.60
CA PRO A 48 16.77 -5.90 20.63
C PRO A 48 16.80 -7.39 20.26
N PRO A 49 17.67 -7.83 19.33
CA PRO A 49 18.88 -7.16 18.84
C PRO A 49 18.69 -6.26 17.61
N TYR A 50 17.46 -5.81 17.31
CA TYR A 50 17.12 -4.95 16.16
C TYR A 50 17.51 -5.59 14.83
N LYS A 51 17.26 -6.89 14.70
CA LYS A 51 17.54 -7.66 13.48
C LYS A 51 16.23 -8.14 12.87
N PRO A 52 16.07 -8.05 11.54
CA PRO A 52 14.94 -8.67 10.87
C PRO A 52 14.98 -10.19 11.07
N ASP A 53 13.81 -10.80 11.21
CA ASP A 53 13.70 -12.25 11.23
C ASP A 53 14.23 -12.81 9.90
N PRO A 54 15.02 -13.91 9.89
CA PRO A 54 15.55 -14.49 8.66
C PRO A 54 14.45 -14.90 7.66
N ASN A 55 13.23 -15.15 8.13
CA ASN A 55 12.09 -15.46 7.28
C ASN A 55 11.40 -14.20 6.71
N CYS A 56 11.73 -12.99 7.18
CA CYS A 56 11.11 -11.75 6.71
C CYS A 56 11.47 -11.43 5.25
N CYS A 57 12.76 -11.42 4.89
CA CYS A 57 13.19 -11.04 3.54
C CYS A 57 12.66 -11.99 2.44
N PRO A 58 12.62 -13.32 2.65
CA PRO A 58 11.94 -14.24 1.72
C PRO A 58 10.46 -13.91 1.48
N LEU A 59 9.72 -13.48 2.51
CA LEU A 59 8.32 -13.08 2.36
C LEU A 59 8.18 -11.78 1.55
N LEU A 60 9.12 -10.85 1.69
CA LEU A 60 9.16 -9.61 0.91
C LEU A 60 9.55 -9.85 -0.54
N GLY A 61 10.27 -10.93 -0.86
CA GLY A 61 10.65 -11.28 -2.22
C GLY A 61 9.47 -11.69 -3.12
N GLY A 62 8.37 -12.13 -2.54
CA GLY A 62 7.16 -12.54 -3.28
C GLY A 62 6.11 -11.45 -3.48
N LEU A 63 6.33 -10.23 -2.95
CA LEU A 63 5.36 -9.15 -3.04
C LEU A 63 5.71 -8.13 -4.12
N ILE A 64 4.65 -7.65 -4.78
CA ILE A 64 4.66 -6.43 -5.60
C ILE A 64 4.97 -5.24 -4.68
N ASP A 65 5.92 -4.39 -5.07
CA ASP A 65 6.49 -3.32 -4.22
C ASP A 65 5.44 -2.48 -3.50
N LEU A 66 4.36 -2.11 -4.19
CA LEU A 66 3.34 -1.22 -3.64
C LEU A 66 2.50 -1.87 -2.52
N GLU A 67 2.13 -3.15 -2.67
CA GLU A 67 1.36 -3.86 -1.65
C GLU A 67 2.24 -4.27 -0.46
N ALA A 68 3.51 -4.62 -0.69
CA ALA A 68 4.48 -4.86 0.39
C ALA A 68 4.63 -3.64 1.28
N VAL A 69 4.81 -2.47 0.68
CA VAL A 69 5.00 -1.22 1.41
C VAL A 69 3.80 -0.91 2.28
N VAL A 70 2.58 -0.96 1.72
CA VAL A 70 1.36 -0.68 2.48
C VAL A 70 1.18 -1.67 3.64
N CYS A 71 1.39 -2.96 3.40
CA CYS A 71 1.26 -3.98 4.43
C CYS A 71 2.31 -3.88 5.52
N LEU A 72 3.55 -3.57 5.14
CA LEU A 72 4.65 -3.44 6.07
C LEU A 72 4.47 -2.19 6.95
N CYS A 73 4.07 -1.07 6.36
CA CYS A 73 3.69 0.14 7.10
C CYS A 73 2.56 -0.12 8.11
N ALA A 74 1.54 -0.91 7.73
CA ALA A 74 0.46 -1.27 8.64
C ALA A 74 0.95 -2.10 9.84
N VAL A 75 1.82 -3.09 9.60
CA VAL A 75 2.44 -3.89 10.67
C VAL A 75 3.28 -3.00 11.59
N LEU A 76 4.17 -2.19 11.03
CA LEU A 76 5.02 -1.29 11.82
C LEU A 76 4.19 -0.28 12.63
N LYS A 77 3.08 0.23 12.06
CA LYS A 77 2.13 1.14 12.74
C LYS A 77 1.42 0.47 13.91
N LEU A 78 1.12 -0.83 13.82
CA LEU A 78 0.52 -1.60 14.92
C LEU A 78 1.52 -1.84 16.06
N ASP A 79 2.77 -2.18 15.73
CA ASP A 79 3.82 -2.43 16.73
C ASP A 79 4.32 -1.13 17.41
N LEU A 80 4.24 0.02 16.72
CA LEU A 80 4.71 1.32 17.22
C LEU A 80 3.68 2.14 18.00
N GLY A 81 2.47 1.62 18.28
CA GLY A 81 1.32 2.40 18.74
C GLY A 81 1.52 3.44 19.87
N ILE A 82 2.61 3.37 20.65
CA ILE A 82 2.96 4.30 21.74
C ILE A 82 4.27 5.09 21.48
N ILE A 83 5.16 4.61 20.61
CA ILE A 83 6.50 5.19 20.40
C ILE A 83 6.50 6.07 19.15
N LYS A 84 6.87 7.36 19.31
CA LYS A 84 7.11 8.26 18.17
C LYS A 84 8.41 7.86 17.47
N VAL A 85 8.31 6.92 16.53
CA VAL A 85 9.37 6.57 15.59
C VAL A 85 8.91 6.91 14.19
N ASP A 86 9.83 7.38 13.37
CA ASP A 86 9.59 7.62 11.95
C ASP A 86 9.40 6.27 11.23
N LEU A 87 8.17 6.03 10.75
CA LEU A 87 7.79 4.81 10.05
C LEU A 87 8.56 4.64 8.74
N ASP A 88 8.86 5.73 8.05
CA ASP A 88 9.55 5.71 6.77
C ASP A 88 11.00 5.27 6.98
N ILE A 89 11.67 5.78 8.02
CA ILE A 89 13.04 5.35 8.34
C ILE A 89 13.09 3.84 8.58
N LEU A 90 12.16 3.32 9.37
CA LEU A 90 12.12 1.90 9.75
C LEU A 90 11.79 1.00 8.55
N LEU A 91 10.85 1.44 7.71
CA LEU A 91 10.49 0.81 6.45
C LEU A 91 11.71 0.72 5.51
N ASN A 92 12.38 1.85 5.26
CA ASN A 92 13.54 1.89 4.37
C ASN A 92 14.71 1.07 4.94
N LEU A 93 14.96 1.11 6.26
CA LEU A 93 15.98 0.29 6.90
C LEU A 93 15.70 -1.22 6.71
N LEU A 94 14.46 -1.65 6.90
CA LEU A 94 14.07 -3.04 6.70
C LEU A 94 14.21 -3.47 5.24
N LEU A 95 13.78 -2.64 4.29
CA LEU A 95 13.94 -2.92 2.86
C LEU A 95 15.42 -2.96 2.46
N ASN A 96 16.23 -2.06 3.02
CA ASN A 96 17.68 -2.02 2.79
C ASN A 96 18.38 -3.26 3.33
N THR A 97 18.02 -3.73 4.52
CA THR A 97 18.56 -4.99 5.08
C THR A 97 18.17 -6.21 4.25
N CYS A 98 17.03 -6.17 3.57
CA CYS A 98 16.63 -7.19 2.60
C CYS A 98 17.17 -6.97 1.17
N GLY A 99 18.02 -5.96 0.95
CA GLY A 99 18.65 -5.69 -0.35
C GLY A 99 17.82 -4.87 -1.35
N ARG A 100 16.67 -4.29 -0.94
CA ARG A 100 15.83 -3.42 -1.77
C ARG A 100 16.19 -1.93 -1.62
N GLN A 101 17.40 -1.53 -2.03
CA GLN A 101 17.91 -0.15 -1.87
C GLN A 101 17.57 0.81 -3.02
N THR A 102 16.81 0.40 -4.02
CA THR A 102 16.70 1.13 -5.30
C THR A 102 15.83 2.38 -5.25
N THR A 103 14.98 2.53 -4.22
CA THR A 103 14.00 3.61 -4.11
C THR A 103 13.69 3.93 -2.65
N THR A 104 13.39 5.19 -2.36
CA THR A 104 12.86 5.60 -1.05
C THR A 104 11.37 5.32 -1.00
N TYR A 105 10.92 4.66 0.07
CA TYR A 105 9.52 4.34 0.31
C TYR A 105 8.95 5.19 1.42
N THR A 106 7.67 5.56 1.29
CA THR A 106 6.94 6.36 2.27
C THR A 106 5.65 5.64 2.63
N CYS A 107 5.35 5.56 3.91
CA CYS A 107 4.11 5.00 4.41
C CYS A 107 2.94 5.95 4.10
N PRO A 108 1.82 5.42 3.57
CA PRO A 108 0.63 6.22 3.42
C PRO A 108 0.09 6.66 4.80
N PRO A 109 -0.58 7.82 4.87
CA PRO A 109 -1.12 8.38 6.11
C PRO A 109 -2.11 7.44 6.84
#